data_AF-A0A834IE42-F1
#
_entry.id   AF-A0A834IE42-F1
#
_cell.length_a   1.000
_cell.length_b   1.000
_cell.length_c   1.000
_cell.angle_alpha   90.00
_cell.angle_beta   90.00
_cell.angle_gamma   90.00
#
_symmetry.space_group_name_H-M   'P 1'
#
loop_
_entity.id
_entity.type
_entity.pdbx_description
1 polymer ?
#
loop_
_entity_poly.entity_id
_entity_poly.type
_entity_poly.pdbx_seq_one_letter_code
_entity_poly.pdbx_strand_id
1 'polypeptide(L)'
;MRLQHFPASWKHAHIAVIPKKGAKSSPSDYRPISLLSAISKIADRAILYALNFTKEHKIIPDEQFGFRAHHIRSSGYPSGRTHPSRS
;
A
#
# COMPACT_ATOMS: atom_id res chain seq x y z
N MET A 1 2.69 -23.81 21.19
CA MET A 1 2.88 -22.41 21.63
C MET A 1 1.82 -21.54 20.97
N ARG A 2 1.02 -20.77 21.73
CA ARG A 2 0.00 -19.86 21.19
C ARG A 2 0.63 -18.48 20.97
N LEU A 3 0.79 -18.04 19.71
CA LEU A 3 1.31 -16.72 19.32
C LEU A 3 0.28 -15.59 19.47
N GLN A 4 -0.70 -15.71 20.37
CA GLN A 4 -1.87 -14.82 20.42
C GLN A 4 -1.62 -13.49 21.18
N HIS A 5 -0.41 -13.25 21.67
CA HIS A 5 -0.06 -12.00 22.35
C HIS A 5 0.87 -11.14 21.47
N PHE A 6 0.32 -10.07 20.92
CA PHE A 6 1.09 -9.06 20.20
C PHE A 6 1.47 -7.92 21.16
N PRO A 7 2.76 -7.63 21.39
CA PRO A 7 3.20 -6.64 22.36
C PRO A 7 2.58 -5.26 22.11
N ALA A 8 2.14 -4.58 23.16
CA ALA A 8 1.54 -3.24 23.06
C ALA A 8 2.51 -2.22 22.44
N SER A 9 3.80 -2.34 22.74
CA SER A 9 4.86 -1.48 22.18
C SER A 9 4.97 -1.56 20.66
N TRP A 10 4.61 -2.70 20.06
CA TRP A 10 4.63 -2.87 18.60
C TRP A 10 3.38 -2.25 17.93
N LYS A 11 2.33 -1.97 18.71
CA LYS A 11 1.07 -1.35 18.25
C LYS A 11 1.08 0.18 18.35
N HIS A 12 2.08 0.75 19.03
CA HIS A 12 2.19 2.19 19.21
C HIS A 12 3.03 2.82 18.09
N ALA A 13 2.56 3.92 17.51
CA ALA A 13 3.25 4.66 16.48
C ALA A 13 3.12 6.17 16.73
N HIS A 14 4.17 6.91 16.41
CA HIS A 14 4.11 8.36 16.46
C HIS A 14 3.49 8.90 15.17
N ILE A 15 2.41 9.68 15.27
CA ILE A 15 1.74 10.24 14.10
C ILE A 15 2.40 11.56 13.71
N ALA A 16 2.95 11.62 12.50
CA ALA A 16 3.41 12.86 11.89
C ALA A 16 2.46 13.26 10.76
N VAL A 17 2.16 14.55 10.64
CA VAL A 17 1.16 15.06 9.70
C VAL A 17 1.86 15.75 8.53
N ILE A 18 1.64 15.26 7.31
CA ILE A 18 2.24 15.81 6.09
C ILE A 18 1.15 16.51 5.26
N PRO A 19 1.31 17.79 4.89
CA PRO A 19 0.34 18.47 4.04
C PRO A 19 0.30 17.84 2.63
N LYS A 20 -0.90 17.69 2.07
CA LYS A 20 -1.09 17.42 0.64
C LYS A 20 -0.63 18.64 -0.16
N LYS A 21 -0.35 18.42 -1.44
CA LYS A 21 -0.15 19.54 -2.39
C LYS A 21 -1.50 20.21 -2.61
N GLY A 22 -1.56 21.54 -2.50
CA GLY A 22 -2.78 22.33 -2.68
C GLY A 22 -3.21 23.06 -1.40
N ALA A 23 -4.53 23.20 -1.21
CA ALA A 23 -5.13 23.85 -0.05
C ALA A 23 -4.71 23.19 1.27
N LYS A 24 -4.73 23.96 2.36
CA LYS A 24 -4.34 23.54 3.73
C LYS A 24 -5.39 24.01 4.75
N SER A 25 -6.63 24.13 4.32
CA SER A 25 -7.71 24.75 5.09
C SER A 25 -8.51 23.74 5.91
N SER A 26 -8.44 22.46 5.56
CA SER A 26 -9.22 21.40 6.20
C SER A 26 -8.30 20.27 6.72
N PRO A 27 -8.71 19.51 7.76
CA PRO A 27 -7.95 18.33 8.21
C PRO A 27 -7.74 17.28 7.11
N SER A 28 -8.67 17.19 6.15
CA SER A 28 -8.56 16.33 4.97
C SER A 28 -7.41 16.71 4.02
N ASP A 29 -6.86 17.92 4.14
CA ASP A 29 -5.72 18.38 3.34
C ASP A 29 -4.38 17.84 3.84
N TYR A 30 -4.39 17.04 4.90
CA TYR A 30 -3.20 16.41 5.43
C TYR A 30 -3.20 14.89 5.25
N ARG A 31 -2.02 14.31 5.30
CA ARG A 31 -1.75 12.87 5.28
C ARG A 31 -1.07 12.53 6.60
N PRO A 32 -1.78 11.95 7.56
CA PRO A 32 -1.11 11.39 8.73
C PRO A 32 -0.28 10.18 8.29
N ILE A 33 0.98 10.14 8.73
CA ILE A 33 1.86 8.98 8.58
C ILE A 33 2.21 8.43 9.96
N SER A 34 2.23 7.10 10.07
CA SER A 34 2.64 6.42 11.29
C SER A 34 4.14 6.16 11.27
N LEU A 35 4.88 6.80 12.17
CA LEU A 35 6.29 6.52 12.40
C LEU A 35 6.41 5.32 13.34
N LEU A 36 6.75 4.18 12.75
CA LEU A 36 6.83 2.90 13.43
C LEU A 36 8.10 2.77 14.28
N SER A 37 7.99 2.02 15.37
CA SER A 37 9.13 1.62 16.20
C SER A 37 10.14 0.78 15.38
N ALA A 38 11.40 0.73 15.84
CA ALA A 38 12.42 -0.11 15.19
C ALA A 38 11.99 -1.58 15.10
N ILE A 39 11.29 -2.10 16.10
CA ILE A 39 10.85 -3.50 16.12
C ILE A 39 9.72 -3.74 15.11
N SER A 40 8.76 -2.81 15.00
CA SER A 40 7.71 -2.88 13.98
C SER A 40 8.30 -2.88 12.56
N LYS A 41 9.40 -2.13 12.32
CA LYS A 41 10.12 -2.17 11.04
C LYS A 41 10.75 -3.53 10.75
N ILE A 42 11.22 -4.27 11.76
CA ILE A 42 11.71 -5.64 11.58
C ILE A 42 10.57 -6.57 11.15
N ALA A 43 9.39 -6.43 11.77
CA ALA A 43 8.20 -7.18 11.38
C ALA A 43 7.79 -6.89 9.92
N ASP A 44 7.82 -5.62 9.50
CA ASP A 44 7.56 -5.25 8.10
C ASP A 44 8.53 -5.93 7.13
N ARG A 45 9.81 -6.08 7.50
CA ARG A 45 10.80 -6.78 6.67
C ARG A 45 10.54 -8.27 6.58
N ALA A 46 10.06 -8.90 7.65
CA ALA A 46 9.64 -10.30 7.63
C ALA A 46 8.42 -10.50 6.70
N ILE A 47 7.43 -9.60 6.77
CA ILE A 47 6.27 -9.61 5.86
C ILE A 47 6.73 -9.41 4.41
N LEU A 48 7.63 -8.47 4.16
CA LEU A 48 8.18 -8.23 2.83
C LEU A 48 8.90 -9.46 2.26
N TYR A 49 9.65 -10.19 3.10
CA TYR A 49 10.27 -11.46 2.69
C TYR A 49 9.23 -12.49 2.27
N ALA A 50 8.16 -12.66 3.06
CA ALA A 50 7.06 -13.56 2.71
C ALA A 50 6.36 -13.16 1.40
N LEU A 51 6.18 -11.85 1.17
CA LEU A 51 5.63 -11.35 -0.10
C LEU A 51 6.56 -11.65 -1.29
N ASN A 52 7.87 -11.54 -1.13
CA ASN A 52 8.82 -11.91 -2.18
C ASN A 52 8.76 -13.40 -2.51
N PHE A 53 8.65 -14.26 -1.50
CA PHE A 53 8.41 -15.69 -1.71
C PHE A 53 7.14 -15.92 -2.54
N THR A 54 6.03 -15.24 -2.20
CA THR A 54 4.78 -15.39 -2.97
C THR A 54 4.92 -14.96 -4.43
N LYS A 55 5.80 -13.98 -4.71
CA LYS A 55 6.12 -13.52 -6.07
C LYS A 55 6.90 -14.58 -6.84
N GLU A 56 7.95 -15.12 -6.25
CA GLU A 56 8.80 -16.16 -6.87
C GLU A 56 7.97 -17.40 -7.26
N HIS A 57 6.99 -17.75 -6.43
CA HIS A 57 6.11 -18.89 -6.66
C HIS A 57 4.83 -18.55 -7.45
N LYS A 58 4.71 -17.33 -8.01
CA LYS A 58 3.54 -16.86 -8.79
C LYS A 58 2.19 -17.09 -8.09
N ILE A 59 2.16 -16.92 -6.77
CA ILE A 59 0.95 -17.14 -5.96
C ILE A 59 -0.05 -15.98 -6.13
N ILE A 60 0.44 -14.76 -6.35
CA ILE A 60 -0.39 -13.57 -6.54
C ILE A 60 -0.67 -13.37 -8.04
N PRO A 61 -1.94 -13.12 -8.46
CA PRO A 61 -2.31 -12.89 -9.86
C PRO A 61 -1.60 -11.69 -10.52
N ASP A 62 -1.46 -11.76 -11.85
CA ASP A 62 -0.80 -10.73 -12.66
C ASP A 62 -1.63 -9.45 -12.82
N GLU A 63 -2.93 -9.52 -12.58
CA GLU A 63 -3.83 -8.37 -12.54
C GLU A 63 -3.69 -7.54 -11.25
N GLN A 64 -2.91 -7.99 -10.26
CA GLN A 64 -2.63 -7.19 -9.07
C GLN A 64 -1.54 -6.14 -9.36
N PHE A 65 -1.97 -4.92 -9.65
CA PHE A 65 -1.07 -3.80 -9.95
C PHE A 65 -0.54 -3.07 -8.71
N GLY A 66 -1.17 -3.26 -7.55
CA GLY A 66 -0.74 -2.64 -6.29
C GLY A 66 0.34 -3.47 -5.59
N PHE A 67 1.31 -2.80 -4.97
CA PHE A 67 2.32 -3.44 -4.10
C PHE A 67 3.18 -4.51 -4.77
N ARG A 68 3.28 -4.51 -6.11
CA ARG A 68 4.19 -5.35 -6.88
C ARG A 68 5.27 -4.49 -7.53
N ALA A 69 6.52 -4.92 -7.42
CA ALA A 69 7.62 -4.26 -8.11
C ALA A 69 7.36 -4.28 -9.63
N HIS A 70 7.58 -3.15 -10.30
CA HIS A 70 7.41 -2.97 -11.75
C HIS A 70 5.98 -3.03 -12.30
N HIS A 71 4.94 -3.19 -11.46
CA HIS A 71 3.56 -2.94 -11.87
C HIS A 71 3.17 -1.52 -11.45
N ILE A 72 3.39 -0.57 -12.36
CA ILE A 72 2.90 0.79 -12.20
C ILE A 72 1.46 0.81 -12.71
N ARG A 73 0.56 1.47 -11.98
CA ARG A 73 -0.75 1.81 -12.54
C ARG A 73 -0.53 2.76 -13.70
N SER A 74 -0.56 2.29 -14.94
CA SER A 74 -0.95 3.18 -16.04
C SER A 74 -2.38 3.61 -15.71
N SER A 75 -2.63 4.91 -15.65
CA SER A 75 -3.99 5.41 -15.44
C SER A 75 -4.82 4.97 -16.65
N GLY A 76 -5.51 3.83 -16.51
CA GLY A 76 -6.39 3.30 -17.53
C GLY A 76 -7.60 4.21 -17.73
N TYR A 77 -7.48 5.18 -18.63
CA TYR A 77 -8.60 5.43 -19.54
C TYR A 77 -8.68 4.21 -20.46
N PRO A 78 -9.85 3.56 -20.61
CA PRO A 78 -10.01 2.56 -21.66
C PRO A 78 -10.02 3.28 -23.02
N SER A 79 -8.85 3.41 -23.64
CA SER A 79 -8.74 3.73 -25.06
C SER A 79 -9.15 2.49 -25.84
N GLY A 80 -10.44 2.37 -26.18
CA GLY A 80 -10.92 1.29 -27.03
C GLY A 80 -12.36 0.84 -26.75
N ARG A 81 -13.33 1.74 -26.89
CA ARG A 81 -14.66 1.36 -27.41
C ARG A 81 -14.93 2.21 -28.63
N THR A 82 -14.63 1.67 -29.80
CA THR A 82 -15.26 2.12 -31.04
C THR A 82 -16.77 1.89 -30.89
N HIS A 83 -17.51 2.98 -30.72
CA HIS A 83 -18.95 2.95 -30.92
C HIS A 83 -19.21 2.62 -32.39
N PRO A 84 -20.12 1.68 -32.72
CA PRO A 84 -20.63 1.59 -34.07
C PRO A 84 -21.48 2.84 -34.31
N SER A 85 -21.13 3.57 -35.37
CA SER A 85 -21.98 4.59 -35.98
C SER A 85 -23.36 4.00 -36.25
N ARG A 86 -24.39 4.65 -35.71
CA ARG A 86 -25.77 4.44 -36.13
C ARG A 86 -26.38 5.81 -36.41
N SER A 87 -27.04 5.88 -37.57
CA SER A 87 -27.72 7.01 -38.22
C SER A 87 -26.82 7.90 -39.07
#